data_AF-G8LYR1-F1
#
_entry.id   AF-G8LYR1-F1
#
_cell.length_a   1.000
_cell.length_b   1.000
_cell.length_c   1.000
_cell.angle_alpha   90.00
_cell.angle_beta   90.00
_cell.angle_gamma   90.00
#
_symmetry.space_group_name_H-M   'P 1'
#
loop_
_entity.id
_entity.type
_entity.pdbx_description
1 polymer ?
#
loop_
_entity_poly.entity_id
_entity_poly.type
_entity_poly.pdbx_seq_one_letter_code
_entity_poly.pdbx_strand_id
1 'polypeptide(L)'
;MNLNIQKQEKLKEHKSYIFQRVFNFLNIIKSNEFTEKDAIETQNLIESIIKAKKEWIEASEDFNYAVDKEMIDYFTYKIKAYEARYEYLLRIAKEKGIKYDAKLTKK
;
A
#
# COMPACT_ATOMS: atom_id res chain seq x y z
N MET A 1 -9.72 27.78 -9.73
CA MET A 1 -8.81 27.21 -8.70
C MET A 1 -8.59 25.75 -9.05
N ASN A 2 -7.37 25.35 -9.39
CA ASN A 2 -7.10 24.07 -10.05
C ASN A 2 -7.13 22.92 -9.02
N LEU A 3 -8.31 22.29 -8.85
CA LEU A 3 -8.60 21.23 -7.85
C LEU A 3 -7.63 20.03 -7.92
N ASN A 4 -6.96 19.84 -9.07
CA ASN A 4 -5.98 18.78 -9.27
C ASN A 4 -4.65 19.05 -8.54
N ILE A 5 -4.25 20.33 -8.40
CA ILE A 5 -3.00 20.71 -7.73
C ILE A 5 -3.13 20.53 -6.21
N GLN A 6 -4.25 20.95 -5.64
CA GLN A 6 -4.53 20.80 -4.19
C GLN A 6 -4.66 19.33 -3.75
N LYS A 7 -5.21 18.46 -4.62
CA LYS A 7 -5.29 17.01 -4.35
C LYS A 7 -3.90 16.38 -4.37
N GLN A 8 -3.03 16.79 -5.29
CA GLN A 8 -1.65 16.31 -5.38
C GLN A 8 -0.77 16.81 -4.24
N GLU A 9 -0.96 18.05 -3.77
CA GLU A 9 -0.26 18.61 -2.61
C GLU A 9 -0.64 17.92 -1.30
N LYS A 10 -1.94 17.69 -1.05
CA LYS A 10 -2.39 16.92 0.12
C LYS A 10 -1.88 15.48 0.13
N LEU A 11 -1.80 14.82 -1.04
CA LEU A 11 -1.20 13.49 -1.15
C LEU A 11 0.31 13.52 -0.83
N LYS A 12 1.04 14.57 -1.25
CA LYS A 12 2.48 14.73 -0.97
C LYS A 12 2.75 14.97 0.52
N GLU A 13 1.95 15.80 1.17
CA GLU A 13 2.05 16.06 2.62
C GLU A 13 1.71 14.81 3.44
N HIS A 14 0.65 14.09 3.06
CA HIS A 14 0.25 12.87 3.76
C HIS A 14 1.28 11.73 3.58
N LYS A 15 1.92 11.64 2.40
CA LYS A 15 3.07 10.77 2.16
C LYS A 15 4.25 11.12 3.07
N SER A 16 4.57 12.41 3.25
CA SER A 16 5.65 12.89 4.12
C SER A 16 5.40 12.56 5.61
N TYR A 17 4.17 12.71 6.08
CA TYR A 17 3.81 12.40 7.47
C TYR A 17 3.85 10.89 7.77
N ILE A 18 3.35 10.06 6.83
CA ILE A 18 3.45 8.60 6.93
C ILE A 18 4.93 8.17 6.88
N PHE A 19 5.73 8.80 6.01
CA PHE A 19 7.18 8.58 5.88
C PHE A 19 7.91 8.88 7.19
N GLN A 20 7.67 10.02 7.85
CA GLN A 20 8.31 10.34 9.14
C GLN A 20 7.97 9.34 10.25
N ARG A 21 6.75 8.79 10.25
CA ARG A 21 6.31 7.83 11.29
C ARG A 21 6.83 6.42 11.03
N VAL A 22 6.89 6.01 9.77
CA VAL A 22 7.59 4.77 9.36
C VAL A 22 9.08 4.89 9.70
N PHE A 23 9.70 6.05 9.46
CA PHE A 23 11.09 6.32 9.80
C PHE A 23 11.35 6.16 11.31
N ASN A 24 10.45 6.69 12.16
CA ASN A 24 10.52 6.45 13.61
C ASN A 24 10.31 4.97 14.00
N PHE A 25 9.54 4.19 13.23
CA PHE A 25 9.36 2.75 13.47
C PHE A 25 10.58 1.93 13.01
N LEU A 26 11.25 2.35 11.94
CA LEU A 26 12.49 1.75 11.45
C LEU A 26 13.65 2.01 12.41
N ASN A 27 13.74 3.21 13.00
CA ASN A 27 14.72 3.54 14.04
C ASN A 27 14.61 2.66 15.30
N ILE A 28 13.45 2.04 15.55
CA ILE A 28 13.22 1.13 16.69
C ILE A 28 13.78 -0.28 16.41
N ILE A 29 13.95 -0.67 15.14
CA ILE A 29 14.50 -1.96 14.74
C ILE A 29 16.02 -1.82 14.51
N LYS A 30 16.74 -1.68 15.63
CA LYS A 30 18.15 -2.08 15.84
C LYS A 30 19.21 -1.62 14.83
N SER A 31 20.05 -0.70 15.29
CA SER A 31 21.52 -0.85 15.39
C SER A 31 22.21 -1.92 14.51
N ASN A 32 22.38 -1.65 13.21
CA ASN A 32 23.63 -1.77 12.44
C ASN A 32 23.32 -1.42 10.96
N GLU A 33 24.02 -0.42 10.40
CA GLU A 33 24.09 -0.07 8.96
C GLU A 33 22.78 -0.12 8.16
N PHE A 34 21.81 0.74 8.49
CA PHE A 34 20.68 1.02 7.59
C PHE A 34 21.11 2.06 6.54
N THR A 35 21.18 1.67 5.27
CA THR A 35 21.60 2.58 4.20
C THR A 35 20.42 3.37 3.64
N GLU A 36 20.69 4.50 2.98
CA GLU A 36 19.68 5.26 2.24
C GLU A 36 18.93 4.39 1.21
N LYS A 37 19.64 3.43 0.60
CA LYS A 37 19.06 2.45 -0.32
C LYS A 37 18.02 1.57 0.38
N ASP A 38 18.31 1.06 1.58
CA ASP A 38 17.36 0.23 2.35
C ASP A 38 16.11 1.02 2.75
N ALA A 39 16.26 2.31 3.03
CA ALA A 39 15.15 3.23 3.30
C ALA A 39 14.23 3.37 2.07
N ILE A 40 14.82 3.60 0.89
CA ILE A 40 14.08 3.74 -0.37
C ILE A 40 13.39 2.43 -0.73
N GLU A 41 14.07 1.28 -0.62
CA GLU A 41 13.47 -0.03 -0.89
C GLU A 41 12.29 -0.32 0.05
N THR A 42 12.43 0.00 1.34
CA THR A 42 11.37 -0.14 2.33
C THR A 42 10.18 0.74 2.00
N GLN A 43 10.42 2.00 1.61
CA GLN A 43 9.38 2.92 1.18
C GLN A 43 8.64 2.39 -0.05
N ASN A 44 9.37 1.92 -1.07
CA ASN A 44 8.78 1.35 -2.28
C ASN A 44 7.91 0.12 -1.98
N LEU A 45 8.35 -0.74 -1.05
CA LEU A 45 7.57 -1.88 -0.60
C LEU A 45 6.26 -1.45 0.07
N ILE A 46 6.32 -0.46 0.97
CA ILE A 46 5.13 0.06 1.65
C ILE A 46 4.16 0.69 0.65
N GLU A 47 4.66 1.50 -0.29
CA GLU A 47 3.82 2.09 -1.35
C GLU A 47 3.17 1.00 -2.21
N SER A 48 3.91 -0.07 -2.52
CA SER A 48 3.39 -1.21 -3.27
C SER A 48 2.28 -1.95 -2.50
N ILE A 49 2.43 -2.13 -1.19
CA ILE A 49 1.40 -2.75 -0.32
C ILE A 49 0.13 -1.90 -0.30
N ILE A 50 0.26 -0.59 -0.11
CA ILE A 50 -0.88 0.35 -0.10
C ILE A 50 -1.60 0.31 -1.46
N LYS A 51 -0.83 0.35 -2.56
CA LYS A 51 -1.38 0.27 -3.92
C LYS A 51 -2.09 -1.06 -4.16
N ALA A 52 -1.50 -2.18 -3.77
CA ALA A 52 -2.12 -3.51 -3.93
C ALA A 52 -3.43 -3.64 -3.16
N LYS A 53 -3.48 -3.14 -1.92
CA LYS A 53 -4.73 -3.09 -1.15
C LYS A 53 -5.79 -2.24 -1.83
N LYS A 54 -5.41 -1.07 -2.33
CA LYS A 54 -6.32 -0.16 -3.01
C LYS A 54 -6.91 -0.81 -4.27
N GLU A 55 -6.07 -1.39 -5.12
CA GLU A 55 -6.51 -2.06 -6.34
C GLU A 55 -7.43 -3.27 -6.04
N TRP A 56 -7.14 -4.02 -4.96
CA TRP A 56 -8.00 -5.11 -4.52
C TRP A 56 -9.40 -4.61 -4.12
N ILE A 57 -9.47 -3.53 -3.34
CA ILE A 57 -10.74 -2.91 -2.95
C ILE A 57 -11.48 -2.39 -4.18
N GLU A 58 -10.80 -1.65 -5.06
CA GLU A 58 -11.40 -1.12 -6.30
C GLU A 58 -11.94 -2.26 -7.18
N ALA A 59 -11.20 -3.36 -7.37
CA ALA A 59 -11.69 -4.50 -8.14
C ALA A 59 -12.90 -5.20 -7.49
N SER A 60 -12.97 -5.20 -6.16
CA SER A 60 -14.10 -5.74 -5.41
C SER A 60 -15.34 -4.84 -5.50
N GLU A 61 -15.14 -3.52 -5.53
CA GLU A 61 -16.21 -2.54 -5.78
C GLU A 61 -16.69 -2.63 -7.23
N ASP A 62 -15.78 -2.72 -8.19
CA ASP A 62 -16.06 -2.83 -9.63
C ASP A 62 -16.87 -4.09 -9.96
N PHE A 63 -16.63 -5.20 -9.25
CA PHE A 63 -17.37 -6.46 -9.42
C PHE A 63 -18.89 -6.27 -9.29
N ASN A 64 -19.35 -5.29 -8.50
CA ASN A 64 -20.78 -5.00 -8.35
C ASN A 64 -21.44 -4.48 -9.63
N TYR A 65 -20.66 -4.05 -10.61
CA TYR A 65 -21.14 -3.60 -11.92
C TYR A 65 -21.07 -4.69 -13.00
N ALA A 66 -20.64 -5.91 -12.66
CA ALA A 66 -20.61 -7.03 -13.60
C ALA A 66 -22.05 -7.47 -13.94
N VAL A 67 -22.38 -7.46 -15.23
CA VAL A 67 -23.74 -7.75 -15.73
C VAL A 67 -23.86 -9.09 -16.46
N ASP A 68 -22.77 -9.55 -17.06
CA ASP A 68 -22.70 -10.80 -17.81
C ASP A 68 -21.68 -11.77 -17.20
N LYS A 69 -21.71 -13.01 -17.69
CA LYS A 69 -20.90 -14.09 -17.14
C LYS A 69 -19.41 -13.83 -17.36
N GLU A 70 -19.06 -13.28 -18.51
CA GLU A 70 -17.70 -12.94 -18.91
C GLU A 70 -17.09 -11.88 -17.98
N MET A 71 -17.86 -10.86 -17.60
CA MET A 71 -17.47 -9.85 -16.62
C MET A 71 -17.33 -10.44 -15.22
N ILE A 72 -18.26 -11.31 -14.81
CA ILE A 72 -18.18 -12.00 -13.51
C ILE A 72 -16.88 -12.81 -13.43
N ASP A 73 -16.56 -13.59 -14.47
CA ASP A 73 -15.35 -14.39 -14.55
C ASP A 73 -14.11 -13.48 -14.51
N TYR A 74 -14.08 -12.43 -15.33
CA TYR A 74 -12.99 -11.46 -15.37
C TYR A 74 -12.70 -10.85 -13.99
N PHE A 75 -13.71 -10.27 -13.33
CA PHE A 75 -13.51 -9.62 -12.04
C PHE A 75 -13.18 -10.63 -10.94
N THR A 76 -13.74 -11.85 -10.99
CA THR A 76 -13.37 -12.94 -10.06
C THR A 76 -11.87 -13.25 -10.13
N TYR A 77 -11.32 -13.41 -11.33
CA TYR A 77 -9.88 -13.63 -11.49
C TYR A 77 -9.05 -12.40 -11.09
N LYS A 78 -9.51 -11.20 -11.43
CA LYS A 78 -8.84 -9.93 -11.06
C LYS A 78 -8.73 -9.74 -9.55
N ILE A 79 -9.81 -9.97 -8.81
CA ILE A 79 -9.86 -9.89 -7.34
C ILE A 79 -8.86 -10.87 -6.74
N LYS A 80 -8.90 -12.15 -7.15
CA LYS A 80 -7.97 -13.18 -6.65
C LYS A 80 -6.52 -12.85 -6.93
N ALA A 81 -6.21 -12.29 -8.11
CA ALA A 81 -4.87 -11.87 -8.45
C ALA A 81 -4.37 -10.72 -7.56
N TYR A 82 -5.23 -9.75 -7.27
CA TYR A 82 -4.88 -8.61 -6.41
C TYR A 82 -4.75 -8.99 -4.94
N GLU A 83 -5.62 -9.87 -4.44
CA GLU A 83 -5.51 -10.47 -3.10
C GLU A 83 -4.16 -11.19 -2.94
N ALA A 84 -3.84 -12.13 -3.85
CA ALA A 84 -2.59 -12.87 -3.81
C ALA A 84 -1.35 -11.95 -3.87
N ARG A 85 -1.42 -10.88 -4.67
CA ARG A 85 -0.35 -9.87 -4.76
C ARG A 85 -0.20 -9.11 -3.44
N TYR A 86 -1.30 -8.71 -2.81
CA TYR A 86 -1.29 -8.02 -1.53
C TYR A 86 -0.69 -8.90 -0.42
N GLU A 87 -1.12 -10.15 -0.32
CA GLU A 87 -0.59 -11.13 0.65
C GLU A 87 0.91 -11.38 0.46
N TYR A 88 1.35 -11.54 -0.79
CA TYR A 88 2.77 -11.69 -1.13
C TYR A 88 3.60 -10.51 -0.62
N LEU A 89 3.15 -9.27 -0.85
CA LEU A 89 3.87 -8.08 -0.41
C LEU A 89 3.87 -7.95 1.12
N LEU A 90 2.79 -8.32 1.80
CA LEU A 90 2.75 -8.37 3.27
C LEU A 90 3.75 -9.40 3.83
N ARG A 91 3.88 -10.57 3.18
CA ARG A 91 4.89 -11.57 3.55
C ARG A 91 6.30 -11.01 3.43
N ILE A 92 6.63 -10.32 2.33
CA ILE A 92 7.95 -9.67 2.17
C ILE A 92 8.18 -8.63 3.27
N ALA A 93 7.17 -7.80 3.59
CA ALA A 93 7.30 -6.80 4.65
C ALA A 93 7.58 -7.45 6.01
N LYS A 94 6.90 -8.56 6.32
CA LYS A 94 7.12 -9.33 7.54
C LYS A 94 8.53 -9.93 7.59
N GLU A 95 9.02 -10.48 6.48
CA GLU A 95 10.38 -11.02 6.35
C GLU A 95 11.46 -9.94 6.55
N LYS A 96 11.19 -8.71 6.09
CA LYS A 96 12.04 -7.52 6.33
C LYS A 96 11.87 -6.90 7.73
N GLY A 97 11.06 -7.49 8.61
CA GLY A 97 10.83 -7.00 9.97
C GLY A 97 9.93 -5.75 10.06
N ILE A 98 9.32 -5.32 8.95
CA ILE A 98 8.44 -4.15 8.92
C ILE A 98 7.12 -4.53 9.61
N LYS A 99 6.83 -3.90 10.74
CA LYS A 99 5.59 -4.12 11.49
C LYS A 99 4.51 -3.15 11.03
N TYR A 100 3.37 -3.70 10.60
CA TYR A 100 2.17 -2.92 10.30
C TYR A 100 1.47 -2.54 11.62
N ASP A 101 1.49 -1.26 12.00
CA ASP A 101 0.66 -0.76 13.10
C ASP A 101 -0.73 -0.35 12.56
N ALA A 102 -1.73 -1.19 12.81
CA ALA A 102 -3.10 -1.00 12.36
C ALA A 102 -3.82 0.22 12.99
N LYS A 103 -3.22 0.89 13.99
CA LYS A 103 -3.77 2.13 14.57
C LYS A 103 -3.52 3.36 13.70
N LEU A 104 -2.74 3.24 12.62
CA LEU A 104 -2.36 4.36 11.75
C LEU A 104 -3.40 4.72 10.67
N THR A 105 -4.39 3.85 10.40
CA THR A 105 -5.41 4.05 9.36
C THR A 105 -6.76 4.56 9.89
N LYS A 106 -6.88 4.80 11.20
CA LYS A 106 -8.04 5.48 11.79
C LYS A 106 -7.64 6.89 12.21
N LYS A 107 -7.82 7.87 11.34
CA LYS A 107 -8.09 9.25 11.75
C LYS A 107 -8.98 9.93 10.72
#